data_AF-A0A9P5WZA1-F1
#
_entry.id   AF-A0A9P5WZA1-F1
#
_cell.length_a   1.000
_cell.length_b   1.000
_cell.length_c   1.000
_cell.angle_alpha   90.00
_cell.angle_beta   90.00
_cell.angle_gamma   90.00
#
_symmetry.space_group_name_H-M   'P 1'
#
loop_
_entity.id
_entity.type
_entity.pdbx_description
1 polymer ?
#
loop_
_entity_poly.entity_id
_entity_poly.type
_entity_poly.pdbx_seq_one_letter_code
_entity_poly.pdbx_strand_id
1 'polypeptide(L)'
;EFVSYDIRHTLGFVASPRRFNVSVTRAKSLLIVIGDPDVLGLDPMWRAFLNYIHGYGGWRGPEIPWDPLALVDEMGGYDLAASSAALLDMNDFTRRMETLTMDEVGDVEDADVTVDRPWRDIE
;
A
#
# COMPACT_ATOMS: atom_id res chain seq x y z
N GLU A 1 -23.71 8.61 5.42
CA GLU A 1 -23.20 7.63 6.39
C GLU A 1 -22.17 6.66 5.78
N PHE A 2 -22.44 6.04 4.62
CA PHE A 2 -21.47 5.14 3.95
C PHE A 2 -20.19 5.83 3.44
N VAL A 3 -20.30 7.08 2.97
CA VAL A 3 -19.16 7.86 2.43
C VAL A 3 -18.08 8.09 3.49
N SER A 4 -18.46 8.32 4.74
CA SER A 4 -17.53 8.60 5.86
C SER A 4 -16.76 7.36 6.33
N TYR A 5 -17.25 6.16 5.99
CA TYR A 5 -16.56 4.89 6.26
C TYR A 5 -15.63 4.52 5.10
N ASP A 6 -16.08 4.75 3.85
CA ASP A 6 -15.29 4.61 2.61
C ASP A 6 -14.02 5.48 2.66
N ILE A 7 -14.15 6.73 3.12
CA ILE A 7 -13.04 7.68 3.24
C ILE A 7 -12.00 7.23 4.28
N ARG A 8 -12.43 6.52 5.33
CA ARG A 8 -11.55 6.13 6.46
C ARG A 8 -10.82 4.80 6.27
N HIS A 9 -11.20 3.99 5.28
CA HIS A 9 -10.58 2.69 5.08
C HIS A 9 -9.85 2.54 3.74
N THR A 10 -10.02 3.49 2.80
CA THR A 10 -9.44 3.51 1.43
C THR A 10 -9.77 2.29 0.55
N LEU A 11 -10.18 1.17 1.14
CA LEU A 11 -10.62 -0.10 0.58
C LEU A 11 -12.03 -0.03 -0.02
N GLY A 12 -12.74 1.04 0.29
CA GLY A 12 -14.12 1.28 -0.12
C GLY A 12 -15.06 0.15 0.32
N PHE A 13 -15.76 -0.43 -0.67
CA PHE A 13 -16.76 -1.47 -0.44
C PHE A 13 -16.22 -2.78 0.13
N VAL A 14 -14.92 -3.06 0.00
CA VAL A 14 -14.31 -4.32 0.45
C VAL A 14 -14.22 -4.38 1.99
N ALA A 15 -14.09 -3.22 2.64
CA ALA A 15 -14.09 -3.09 4.11
C ALA A 15 -15.49 -3.27 4.73
N SER A 16 -16.54 -3.55 3.95
CA SER A 16 -17.88 -3.73 4.49
C SER A 16 -18.00 -5.05 5.28
N PRO A 17 -18.30 -5.02 6.59
CA PRO A 17 -18.41 -6.24 7.41
C PRO A 17 -19.47 -7.21 6.88
N ARG A 18 -20.57 -6.67 6.34
CA ARG A 18 -21.64 -7.48 5.74
C ARG A 18 -21.15 -8.20 4.48
N ARG A 19 -20.33 -7.55 3.65
CA ARG A 19 -19.80 -8.17 2.42
C ARG A 19 -18.72 -9.20 2.74
N PHE A 20 -17.87 -8.93 3.73
CA PHE A 20 -16.93 -9.90 4.27
C PHE A 20 -17.65 -11.17 4.76
N ASN A 21 -18.68 -11.03 5.60
CA ASN A 21 -19.44 -12.18 6.08
C ASN A 21 -20.05 -13.00 4.93
N VAL A 22 -20.61 -12.33 3.93
CA VAL A 22 -21.17 -13.00 2.75
C VAL A 22 -20.07 -13.70 1.95
N SER A 23 -18.90 -13.10 1.73
CA SER A 23 -17.84 -13.71 0.94
C SER A 23 -17.27 -14.97 1.60
N VAL A 24 -17.05 -14.94 2.92
CA VAL A 24 -16.43 -16.06 3.64
C VAL A 24 -17.38 -17.23 3.93
N THR A 25 -18.70 -16.98 4.05
CA THR A 25 -19.68 -18.01 4.44
C THR A 25 -20.37 -18.72 3.28
N ARG A 26 -20.12 -18.34 2.03
CA ARG A 26 -20.77 -18.96 0.85
C ARG A 26 -20.14 -20.28 0.42
N ALA A 27 -18.88 -20.49 0.76
CA ALA A 27 -18.17 -21.72 0.43
C ALA A 27 -18.72 -22.90 1.25
N LYS A 28 -18.98 -24.03 0.58
CA LYS A 28 -19.43 -25.28 1.24
C LYS A 28 -18.30 -26.24 1.58
N SER A 29 -17.20 -26.18 0.85
CA SER A 29 -16.10 -27.16 0.94
C SER A 29 -14.72 -26.51 0.95
N LEU A 30 -14.47 -25.53 0.08
CA LEU A 30 -13.19 -24.81 0.01
C LEU A 30 -13.43 -23.34 -0.31
N LEU A 31 -12.77 -22.46 0.45
CA LEU A 31 -12.71 -21.02 0.21
C LEU A 31 -11.30 -20.69 -0.27
N ILE A 32 -11.17 -20.11 -1.46
CA ILE A 32 -9.93 -19.56 -1.99
C ILE A 32 -10.11 -18.05 -2.09
N VAL A 33 -9.24 -17.31 -1.41
CA VAL A 33 -9.19 -15.84 -1.48
C VAL A 33 -8.06 -15.44 -2.40
N ILE A 34 -8.36 -14.62 -3.41
CA ILE A 34 -7.39 -14.04 -4.33
C ILE A 34 -7.50 -12.54 -4.17
N GLY A 35 -6.40 -11.89 -3.79
CA GLY A 35 -6.34 -10.45 -3.60
C GLY A 35 -4.94 -9.98 -3.28
N ASP A 36 -4.77 -8.66 -3.32
CA ASP A 36 -3.54 -7.99 -2.94
C ASP A 36 -3.47 -7.88 -1.40
N PRO A 37 -2.45 -8.46 -0.75
CA PRO A 37 -2.34 -8.43 0.70
C PRO A 37 -2.12 -7.01 1.24
N ASP A 38 -1.35 -6.17 0.56
CA ASP A 38 -1.07 -4.79 1.00
C ASP A 38 -2.35 -3.97 1.08
N VAL A 39 -3.28 -4.23 0.16
CA VAL A 39 -4.59 -3.59 0.11
C VAL A 39 -5.51 -4.20 1.16
N LEU A 40 -5.72 -5.53 1.15
CA LEU A 40 -6.65 -6.19 2.09
C LEU A 40 -6.23 -6.02 3.55
N GLY A 41 -4.94 -5.95 3.83
CA GLY A 41 -4.39 -5.76 5.18
C GLY A 41 -4.64 -4.38 5.80
N LEU A 42 -5.19 -3.43 5.02
CA LEU A 42 -5.60 -2.11 5.53
C LEU A 42 -6.88 -2.17 6.37
N ASP A 43 -7.75 -3.15 6.11
CA ASP A 43 -8.97 -3.36 6.89
C ASP A 43 -8.70 -4.33 8.06
N PRO A 44 -9.06 -3.98 9.31
CA PRO A 44 -8.82 -4.84 10.46
C PRO A 44 -9.42 -6.25 10.34
N MET A 45 -10.61 -6.37 9.77
CA MET A 45 -11.33 -7.64 9.67
C MET A 45 -10.65 -8.57 8.66
N TRP A 46 -10.30 -8.04 7.49
CA TRP A 46 -9.50 -8.75 6.51
C TRP A 46 -8.12 -9.12 7.05
N ARG A 47 -7.42 -8.19 7.70
CA ARG A 47 -6.11 -8.44 8.30
C ARG A 47 -6.16 -9.57 9.33
N ALA A 48 -7.14 -9.55 10.24
CA ALA A 48 -7.33 -10.63 11.22
C ALA A 48 -7.60 -11.98 10.55
N PHE A 49 -8.42 -12.00 9.50
CA PHE A 49 -8.72 -13.22 8.75
C PHE A 49 -7.50 -13.76 8.00
N LEU A 50 -6.70 -12.88 7.38
CA LEU A 50 -5.47 -13.25 6.71
C LEU A 50 -4.40 -13.76 7.70
N ASN A 51 -4.28 -13.15 8.88
CA ASN A 51 -3.41 -13.62 9.96
C ASN A 51 -3.81 -15.03 10.42
N TYR A 52 -5.12 -15.28 10.56
CA TYR A 52 -5.64 -16.62 10.84
C TYR A 52 -5.20 -17.61 9.75
N ILE A 53 -5.46 -17.33 8.47
CA ILE A 53 -5.06 -18.22 7.36
C ILE A 53 -3.55 -18.49 7.36
N HIS A 54 -2.73 -17.46 7.59
CA HIS A 54 -1.29 -17.57 7.65
C HIS A 54 -0.84 -18.48 8.82
N GLY A 55 -1.38 -18.28 10.02
CA GLY A 55 -1.05 -19.08 11.21
C GLY A 55 -1.40 -20.56 11.09
N TYR A 56 -2.40 -20.91 10.27
CA TYR A 56 -2.76 -22.31 9.96
C TYR A 56 -2.08 -22.86 8.70
N GLY A 57 -1.13 -22.14 8.10
CA GLY A 57 -0.35 -22.60 6.94
C GLY A 57 -1.11 -22.59 5.60
N GLY A 58 -2.27 -21.90 5.55
CA GLY A 58 -3.10 -21.79 4.36
C GLY A 58 -2.65 -20.68 3.38
N TRP A 59 -1.72 -19.82 3.80
CA TRP A 59 -1.20 -18.74 2.97
C TRP A 59 -0.34 -19.26 1.81
N ARG A 60 -0.51 -18.64 0.64
CA ARG A 60 0.24 -18.93 -0.58
C ARG A 60 0.48 -17.62 -1.32
N GLY A 61 1.70 -17.43 -1.82
CA GLY A 61 2.10 -16.22 -2.55
C GLY A 61 3.28 -15.50 -1.89
N PRO A 62 3.41 -14.18 -2.12
CA PRO A 62 4.43 -13.34 -1.50
C PRO A 62 4.41 -13.42 0.04
N GLU A 63 5.52 -13.06 0.67
CA GLU A 63 5.56 -12.94 2.13
C GLU A 63 4.54 -11.92 2.62
N ILE A 64 3.92 -12.20 3.77
CA ILE A 64 2.95 -11.29 4.37
C ILE A 64 3.68 -10.00 4.79
N PRO A 65 3.23 -8.80 4.35
CA PRO A 65 4.00 -7.57 4.51
C PRO A 65 3.97 -6.98 5.93
N TRP A 66 3.25 -7.63 6.85
CA TRP A 66 3.19 -7.26 8.26
C TRP A 66 3.39 -8.49 9.16
N ASP A 67 3.65 -8.25 10.44
CA ASP A 67 3.71 -9.33 11.43
C ASP A 67 2.32 -9.97 11.66
N PRO A 68 2.11 -11.24 11.28
CA PRO A 68 0.82 -11.92 11.46
C PRO A 68 0.53 -12.30 12.92
N LEU A 69 1.54 -12.27 13.80
CA LEU A 69 1.40 -12.59 15.22
C LEU A 69 1.09 -11.34 16.07
N ALA A 70 1.27 -10.15 15.50
CA ALA A 70 0.90 -8.91 16.16
C ALA A 70 -0.61 -8.83 16.36
N LEU A 71 -1.02 -8.19 17.47
CA LEU A 71 -2.42 -7.92 17.75
C LEU A 71 -2.98 -6.98 16.68
N VAL A 72 -4.17 -7.31 16.19
CA VAL A 72 -4.90 -6.47 15.24
C VAL A 72 -5.63 -5.39 16.02
N ASP A 73 -5.27 -4.13 15.77
CA ASP A 73 -6.05 -2.96 16.17
C ASP A 73 -7.40 -2.93 15.41
N GLU A 74 -8.49 -3.08 16.17
CA GLU A 74 -9.86 -3.02 15.66
C GLU A 74 -10.27 -1.61 15.24
N MET A 75 -9.58 -0.57 15.74
CA MET A 75 -9.84 0.82 15.36
C MET A 75 -9.33 1.15 13.96
N GLY A 76 -8.50 0.30 13.36
CA GLY A 76 -7.90 0.52 12.05
C GLY A 76 -6.65 1.39 12.08
N GLY A 77 -6.49 2.28 11.11
CA GLY A 77 -5.31 3.15 10.97
C GLY A 77 -4.14 2.52 10.22
N TYR A 78 -4.31 1.33 9.66
CA TYR A 78 -3.30 0.66 8.83
C TYR A 78 -3.05 1.40 7.52
N ASP A 79 -4.04 2.11 6.99
CA ASP A 79 -3.95 3.00 5.83
C ASP A 79 -2.97 4.15 6.08
N LEU A 80 -3.07 4.79 7.24
CA LEU A 80 -2.17 5.86 7.67
C LEU A 80 -0.76 5.31 7.90
N ALA A 81 -0.65 4.15 8.55
CA ALA A 81 0.62 3.49 8.79
C ALA A 81 1.33 3.12 7.47
N ALA A 82 0.59 2.50 6.53
CA ALA A 82 1.10 2.13 5.21
C ALA A 82 1.52 3.36 4.40
N SER A 83 0.71 4.42 4.39
CA SER A 83 1.05 5.68 3.72
C SER A 83 2.28 6.34 4.33
N SER A 84 2.43 6.30 5.65
CA SER A 84 3.60 6.86 6.34
C SER A 84 4.88 6.09 6.00
N ALA A 85 4.79 4.75 5.90
CA ALA A 85 5.92 3.90 5.52
C ALA A 85 6.33 4.17 4.06
N ALA A 86 5.35 4.30 3.14
CA ALA A 86 5.61 4.63 1.74
C ALA A 86 6.26 6.02 1.57
N LEU A 87 5.85 7.02 2.36
CA LEU A 87 6.47 8.36 2.33
C LEU A 87 7.92 8.33 2.82
N LEU A 88 8.22 7.55 3.86
CA LEU A 88 9.60 7.39 4.35
C LEU A 88 10.49 6.74 3.29
N ASP A 89 10.00 5.68 2.64
CA ASP A 89 10.73 5.00 1.57
C ASP A 89 11.02 5.93 0.38
N MET A 90 10.05 6.75 -0.03
CA MET A 90 10.23 7.74 -1.10
C MET A 90 11.27 8.81 -0.74
N ASN A 91 11.26 9.30 0.50
CA ASN A 91 12.25 10.28 0.96
C ASN A 91 13.66 9.67 0.99
N ASP A 92 13.78 8.40 1.41
CA ASP A 92 15.06 7.70 1.40
C ASP A 92 15.55 7.43 -0.02
N PHE A 93 14.65 7.08 -0.96
CA PHE A 93 14.98 6.96 -2.37
C PHE A 93 15.46 8.30 -2.96
N THR A 94 14.77 9.40 -2.65
CA THR A 94 15.13 10.75 -3.10
C THR A 94 16.52 11.14 -2.61
N ARG A 95 16.82 10.92 -1.32
CA ARG A 95 18.16 11.19 -0.77
C ARG A 95 19.26 10.37 -1.44
N ARG A 96 18.98 9.10 -1.76
CA ARG A 96 19.93 8.24 -2.50
C ARG A 96 20.16 8.75 -3.92
N MET A 97 19.11 9.21 -4.61
CA MET A 97 19.22 9.80 -5.93
C MET A 97 20.03 11.11 -5.90
N GLU A 98 19.76 12.00 -4.94
CA GLU A 98 20.53 13.24 -4.74
C GLU A 98 22.02 12.96 -4.53
N THR A 99 22.36 11.90 -3.79
CA THR A 99 23.76 11.54 -3.55
C THR A 99 24.44 11.09 -4.85
N LEU A 100 23.76 10.30 -5.69
CA LEU A 100 24.28 9.84 -6.98
C LEU A 100 24.46 10.99 -7.99
N THR A 101 23.49 11.90 -8.07
CA THR A 101 23.58 13.04 -9.00
C THR A 101 24.64 14.05 -8.57
N MET A 102 24.88 14.22 -7.26
CA MET A 102 25.97 15.09 -6.79
C MET A 102 27.37 14.49 -7.05
N ASP A 103 27.53 13.17 -6.99
CA ASP A 103 28.79 12.50 -7.36
C ASP A 103 29.05 12.54 -8.88
N GLU A 104 28.01 12.48 -9.73
CA GLU A 104 28.15 12.64 -11.19
C GLU A 104 28.48 14.07 -11.62
N VAL A 105 28.10 15.10 -10.85
CA VAL A 105 28.40 16.51 -11.13
C VAL A 105 29.83 16.90 -10.71
N GLY A 106 30.58 15.99 -10.08
CA GLY A 106 31.98 16.21 -9.69
C GLY A 106 32.99 16.27 -10.85
N ASP A 107 32.60 15.97 -12.09
CA ASP A 107 33.52 15.87 -13.24
C ASP A 107 32.98 16.53 -14.54
N VAL A 108 31.99 17.42 -14.44
CA VAL A 108 31.51 18.20 -15.59
C VAL A 108 31.75 19.69 -15.34
N GLU A 109 32.96 20.14 -15.67
CA GLU A 109 33.15 21.52 -16.12
C GLU A 109 32.27 21.71 -17.39
N ASP A 110 31.49 22.79 -17.39
CA ASP A 110 30.57 23.28 -18.43
C ASP A 110 29.09 22.92 -18.29
N ALA A 111 28.39 23.84 -17.60
CA ALA A 111 26.96 23.93 -17.49
C ALA A 111 26.31 24.32 -18.84
N ASP A 112 25.54 23.41 -19.44
CA ASP A 112 24.36 23.83 -20.22
C ASP A 112 23.14 23.69 -19.30
N VAL A 113 22.74 24.81 -18.71
CA VAL A 113 21.50 24.91 -17.94
C VAL A 113 20.36 24.70 -18.92
N THR A 114 19.66 23.57 -18.81
CA THR A 114 18.43 23.31 -19.56
C THR A 114 17.35 24.29 -19.12
N VAL A 115 17.35 25.48 -19.72
CA VAL A 115 16.29 26.48 -19.57
C VAL A 115 15.11 26.01 -20.40
N ASP A 116 14.04 25.55 -19.76
CA ASP A 116 12.75 25.33 -20.42
C ASP A 116 12.31 26.65 -21.08
N ARG A 117 12.41 26.69 -22.41
CA ARG A 117 11.94 27.83 -23.19
C ARG A 117 10.43 27.69 -23.41
N PRO A 118 9.64 28.73 -23.14
CA PRO A 118 8.21 28.67 -23.35
C PRO A 118 7.91 28.53 -24.84
N TRP A 119 6.99 27.61 -25.14
CA TRP A 119 6.48 27.32 -26.48
C TRP A 119 6.04 28.61 -27.18
N ARG A 120 6.52 28.84 -28.41
CA ARG A 120 6.05 29.93 -29.26
C ARG A 120 5.12 29.36 -30.33
N ASP A 121 3.88 29.83 -30.32
CA ASP A 121 2.96 29.62 -31.42
C ASP A 121 3.51 30.30 -32.67
N ILE A 122 3.63 29.53 -33.74
CA ILE A 122 3.97 30.01 -35.08
C ILE A 122 2.63 30.15 -35.80
N GLU A 123 2.34 31.36 -36.31
CA GLU A 123 1.11 31.74 -37.02
C GLU A 123 0.69 30.76 -38.14
#